data_AF-A0A1L3GN85-F1
#
_entry.id   AF-A0A1L3GN85-F1
#
_cell.length_a   1.000
_cell.length_b   1.000
_cell.length_c   1.000
_cell.angle_alpha   90.00
_cell.angle_beta   90.00
_cell.angle_gamma   90.00
#
_symmetry.space_group_name_H-M   'P 1'
#
loop_
_entity.id
_entity.type
_entity.pdbx_description
1 polymer ?
#
loop_
_entity_poly.entity_id
_entity_poly.type
_entity_poly.pdbx_seq_one_letter_code
_entity_poly.pdbx_strand_id
1 'polypeptide(L)'
;MALTINTNVASLNAQRNLSQSQSALGKSMQRLSSGLRINSAKDDAAGLAISDRMTGQIRGLNQAVRNANDGISFAQTAEGALQETTNILQRMRELAVQSSNGTNTTQDRTSLDAEVQQLVSEINRIAGSTAFNGQNLLDGTFASGAANAVFQVGANAGGNNVIQINIGAADASALALAGTSVNVTSNVSANVTVNITGSLGGGTISIGSSLSAGTISTVNAGVSGGVNVQTFTAAQSAITSIDTAINTIDSIRGDLGAIQNRFESTISNLSNVSENLTAARSRILDADIAQETSAMTKSNILQQAGVSILAQANQAPQLALSLLG
;
A
#
# COMPACT_ATOMS: atom_id res chain seq x y z
N MET A 1 -7.55 -71.93 29.87
CA MET A 1 -7.88 -71.45 28.51
C MET A 1 -8.51 -72.61 27.76
N ALA A 2 -9.76 -72.51 27.34
CA ALA A 2 -10.37 -73.55 26.51
C ALA A 2 -9.74 -73.49 25.10
N LEU A 3 -9.03 -74.54 24.69
CA LEU A 3 -8.57 -74.66 23.31
C LEU A 3 -9.78 -74.94 22.42
N THR A 4 -10.15 -73.96 21.60
CA THR A 4 -11.16 -74.12 20.56
C THR A 4 -10.46 -74.16 19.21
N ILE A 5 -10.65 -75.26 18.48
CA ILE A 5 -9.88 -75.58 17.26
C ILE A 5 -10.41 -74.82 16.04
N ASN A 6 -11.72 -74.59 15.95
CA ASN A 6 -12.34 -73.89 14.82
C ASN A 6 -12.18 -72.37 14.85
N THR A 7 -11.95 -71.76 16.03
CA THR A 7 -11.86 -70.30 16.16
C THR A 7 -10.60 -69.94 16.93
N ASN A 8 -9.52 -69.64 16.21
CA ASN A 8 -8.27 -69.23 16.83
C ASN A 8 -8.32 -67.76 17.29
N VAL A 9 -8.85 -67.56 18.50
CA VAL A 9 -8.97 -66.24 19.14
C VAL A 9 -7.61 -65.56 19.37
N ALA A 10 -6.52 -66.32 19.56
CA ALA A 10 -5.17 -65.76 19.72
C ALA A 10 -4.65 -65.17 18.41
N SER A 11 -4.85 -65.86 17.29
CA SER A 11 -4.50 -65.37 15.94
C SER A 11 -5.36 -64.16 15.54
N LEU A 12 -6.67 -64.18 15.81
CA LEU A 12 -7.56 -63.03 15.58
C LEU A 12 -7.15 -61.79 16.40
N ASN A 13 -6.73 -61.97 17.65
CA ASN A 13 -6.18 -60.89 18.46
C ASN A 13 -4.85 -60.36 17.91
N ALA A 14 -3.95 -61.23 17.48
CA ALA A 14 -2.69 -60.84 16.85
C ALA A 14 -2.91 -60.07 15.55
N GLN A 15 -3.84 -60.50 14.69
CA GLN A 15 -4.20 -59.81 13.45
C GLN A 15 -4.80 -58.42 13.70
N ARG A 16 -5.70 -58.28 14.69
CA ARG A 16 -6.26 -56.96 15.06
C ARG A 16 -5.18 -55.98 15.51
N ASN A 17 -4.27 -56.43 16.39
CA ASN A 17 -3.16 -55.60 16.87
C ASN A 17 -2.16 -55.26 15.75
N LEU A 18 -1.91 -56.20 14.82
CA LEU A 18 -1.06 -55.98 13.65
C LEU A 18 -1.68 -54.94 12.69
N SER A 19 -2.97 -55.05 12.40
CA SER A 19 -3.70 -54.08 11.56
C SER A 19 -3.72 -52.68 12.18
N GLN A 20 -3.88 -52.58 13.50
CA GLN A 20 -3.79 -51.31 14.22
C GLN A 20 -2.38 -50.71 14.13
N SER A 21 -1.34 -51.53 14.31
CA SER A 21 0.06 -51.09 14.21
C SER A 21 0.44 -50.66 12.79
N GLN A 22 -0.08 -51.35 11.77
CA GLN A 22 0.12 -50.99 10.37
C GLN A 22 -0.56 -49.65 10.02
N SER A 23 -1.76 -49.40 10.56
CA SER A 23 -2.45 -48.12 10.39
C SER A 23 -1.71 -46.98 11.10
N ALA A 24 -1.19 -47.23 12.31
CA ALA A 24 -0.39 -46.26 13.06
C ALA A 24 0.93 -45.92 12.32
N LEU A 25 1.63 -46.93 11.82
CA LEU A 25 2.84 -46.76 11.00
C LEU A 25 2.57 -45.91 9.75
N GLY A 26 1.48 -46.20 9.03
CA GLY A 26 1.07 -45.43 7.85
C GLY A 26 0.80 -43.96 8.18
N LYS A 27 0.17 -43.70 9.33
CA LYS A 27 -0.07 -42.33 9.81
C LYS A 27 1.25 -41.61 10.18
N SER A 28 2.17 -42.28 10.88
CA SER A 28 3.47 -41.70 11.21
C SER A 28 4.31 -41.40 9.98
N MET A 29 4.31 -42.31 9.00
CA MET A 29 4.97 -42.08 7.72
C MET A 29 4.39 -40.88 6.97
N GLN A 30 3.05 -40.77 6.93
CA GLN A 30 2.37 -39.65 6.28
C GLN A 30 2.73 -38.32 6.92
N ARG A 31 2.75 -38.26 8.26
CA ARG A 31 3.11 -37.05 9.03
C ARG A 31 4.59 -36.69 8.92
N LEU A 32 5.48 -37.68 8.93
CA LEU A 32 6.91 -37.47 8.73
C LEU A 32 7.20 -36.97 7.31
N SER A 33 6.49 -37.50 6.31
CA SER A 33 6.63 -37.10 4.91
C SER A 33 6.06 -35.71 4.63
N SER A 34 4.93 -35.34 5.24
CA SER A 34 4.32 -34.01 5.04
C SER A 34 4.87 -32.94 5.97
N GLY A 35 5.52 -33.33 7.08
CA GLY A 35 5.88 -32.44 8.18
C GLY A 35 4.67 -31.93 8.99
N LEU A 36 3.46 -32.38 8.67
CA LEU A 36 2.20 -31.89 9.25
C LEU A 36 1.54 -32.96 10.10
N ARG A 37 1.21 -32.62 11.35
CA ARG A 37 0.42 -33.46 12.26
C ARG A 37 -1.02 -33.63 11.79
N ILE A 38 -1.59 -32.59 11.18
CA ILE A 38 -2.96 -32.56 10.64
C ILE A 38 -2.86 -32.44 9.12
N ASN A 39 -3.14 -33.52 8.40
CA ASN A 39 -3.05 -33.53 6.92
C ASN A 39 -4.43 -33.56 6.25
N SER A 40 -5.47 -33.98 6.98
CA SER A 40 -6.84 -34.10 6.47
C SER A 40 -7.86 -33.75 7.54
N ALA A 41 -9.09 -33.43 7.13
CA ALA A 41 -10.20 -33.16 8.04
C ALA A 41 -10.56 -34.37 8.94
N LYS A 42 -10.12 -35.59 8.57
CA LYS A 42 -10.27 -36.79 9.40
C LYS A 42 -9.39 -36.74 10.65
N ASP A 43 -8.25 -36.05 10.59
CA ASP A 43 -7.31 -35.98 11.70
C ASP A 43 -7.76 -34.96 12.75
N ASP A 44 -8.16 -33.76 12.30
CA ASP A 44 -8.75 -32.71 13.13
C ASP A 44 -9.39 -31.64 12.23
N ALA A 45 -10.73 -31.68 12.10
CA ALA A 45 -11.46 -30.73 11.27
C ALA A 45 -11.38 -29.28 11.81
N ALA A 46 -11.37 -29.09 13.13
CA ALA A 46 -11.33 -27.77 13.74
C ALA A 46 -9.92 -27.16 13.64
N GLY A 47 -8.89 -27.95 13.92
CA GLY A 47 -7.49 -27.54 13.79
C GLY A 47 -7.10 -27.19 12.35
N LEU A 48 -7.62 -27.93 11.36
CA LEU A 48 -7.44 -27.61 9.95
C LEU A 48 -8.13 -26.30 9.57
N ALA A 49 -9.40 -26.10 9.95
CA ALA A 49 -10.15 -24.89 9.61
C ALA A 49 -9.56 -23.60 10.24
N ILE A 50 -9.07 -23.67 11.48
CA ILE A 50 -8.36 -22.56 12.13
C ILE A 50 -7.07 -22.25 11.36
N SER A 51 -6.33 -23.28 10.97
CA SER A 51 -5.06 -23.13 10.28
C SER A 51 -5.21 -22.61 8.85
N ASP A 52 -6.29 -22.96 8.15
CA ASP A 52 -6.64 -22.38 6.85
C ASP A 52 -6.97 -20.89 6.98
N ARG A 53 -7.69 -20.50 8.03
CA ARG A 53 -7.95 -19.08 8.33
C ARG A 53 -6.66 -18.32 8.62
N MET A 54 -5.77 -18.89 9.45
CA MET A 54 -4.45 -18.30 9.74
C MET A 54 -3.61 -18.20 8.46
N THR A 55 -3.66 -19.20 7.57
CA THR A 55 -2.97 -19.16 6.28
C THR A 55 -3.51 -18.03 5.39
N GLY A 56 -4.83 -17.86 5.33
CA GLY A 56 -5.47 -16.74 4.63
C GLY A 56 -5.03 -15.39 5.19
N GLN A 57 -5.00 -15.26 6.53
CA GLN A 57 -4.52 -14.05 7.19
C GLN A 57 -3.05 -13.77 6.90
N ILE A 58 -2.15 -14.75 7.03
CA ILE A 58 -0.71 -14.58 6.73
C ILE A 58 -0.51 -14.13 5.28
N ARG A 59 -1.19 -14.75 4.31
CA ARG A 59 -1.13 -14.32 2.89
C ARG A 59 -1.64 -12.89 2.71
N GLY A 60 -2.75 -12.54 3.39
CA GLY A 60 -3.29 -11.19 3.39
C GLY A 60 -2.32 -10.16 3.97
N LEU A 61 -1.69 -10.46 5.11
CA LEU A 61 -0.70 -9.59 5.75
C LEU A 61 0.55 -9.43 4.87
N ASN A 62 1.04 -10.50 4.24
CA ASN A 62 2.18 -10.41 3.33
C ASN A 62 1.86 -9.55 2.09
N GLN A 63 0.65 -9.63 1.55
CA GLN A 63 0.23 -8.72 0.48
C GLN A 63 0.10 -7.28 0.99
N ALA A 64 -0.43 -7.08 2.18
CA ALA A 64 -0.54 -5.77 2.80
C ALA A 64 0.83 -5.11 3.07
N VAL A 65 1.87 -5.88 3.44
CA VAL A 65 3.25 -5.38 3.51
C VAL A 65 3.74 -4.92 2.14
N ARG A 66 3.46 -5.65 1.06
CA ARG A 66 3.80 -5.20 -0.30
C ARG A 66 3.08 -3.91 -0.68
N ASN A 67 1.77 -3.84 -0.45
CA ASN A 67 0.99 -2.63 -0.71
C ASN A 67 1.50 -1.42 0.10
N ALA A 68 1.96 -1.64 1.35
CA ALA A 68 2.55 -0.59 2.17
C ALA A 68 3.89 -0.09 1.59
N ASN A 69 4.73 -0.99 1.07
CA ASN A 69 5.96 -0.61 0.36
C ASN A 69 5.64 0.18 -0.92
N ASP A 70 4.61 -0.24 -1.68
CA ASP A 70 4.15 0.51 -2.86
C ASP A 70 3.68 1.93 -2.45
N GLY A 71 3.01 2.06 -1.30
CA GLY A 71 2.63 3.34 -0.72
C GLY A 71 3.82 4.23 -0.34
N ILE A 72 4.91 3.64 0.18
CA ILE A 72 6.16 4.35 0.43
C ILE A 72 6.79 4.82 -0.90
N SER A 73 6.87 3.95 -1.91
CA SER A 73 7.40 4.32 -3.23
C SER A 73 6.57 5.42 -3.91
N PHE A 74 5.25 5.37 -3.76
CA PHE A 74 4.34 6.41 -4.21
C PHE A 74 4.64 7.75 -3.52
N ALA A 75 4.74 7.75 -2.18
CA ALA A 75 5.04 8.96 -1.41
C ALA A 75 6.43 9.53 -1.74
N GLN A 76 7.44 8.68 -1.94
CA GLN A 76 8.80 9.09 -2.33
C GLN A 76 8.86 9.70 -3.74
N THR A 77 8.08 9.15 -4.68
CA THR A 77 7.99 9.69 -6.04
C THR A 77 7.38 11.10 -6.02
N ALA A 78 6.31 11.30 -5.25
CA ALA A 78 5.71 12.62 -5.06
C ALA A 78 6.67 13.60 -4.35
N GLU A 79 7.31 13.16 -3.26
CA GLU A 79 8.26 13.96 -2.49
C GLU A 79 9.44 14.45 -3.34
N GLY A 80 10.01 13.59 -4.18
CA GLY A 80 11.13 13.98 -5.07
C GLY A 80 10.73 15.06 -6.07
N ALA A 81 9.54 14.96 -6.65
CA ALA A 81 9.03 15.99 -7.57
C ALA A 81 8.71 17.32 -6.85
N LEU A 82 8.18 17.24 -5.62
CA LEU A 82 7.95 18.41 -4.78
C LEU A 82 9.26 19.08 -4.35
N GLN A 83 10.32 18.31 -4.10
CA GLN A 83 11.64 18.86 -3.81
C GLN A 83 12.19 19.69 -4.98
N GLU A 84 12.05 19.20 -6.23
CA GLU A 84 12.43 19.99 -7.40
C GLU A 84 11.56 21.24 -7.58
N THR A 85 10.27 21.13 -7.28
CA THR A 85 9.37 22.28 -7.28
C THR A 85 9.80 23.32 -6.23
N THR A 86 10.22 22.90 -5.03
CA THR A 86 10.78 23.81 -4.01
C THR A 86 12.06 24.50 -4.49
N ASN A 87 12.97 23.80 -5.17
CA ASN A 87 14.20 24.40 -5.73
C ASN A 87 13.86 25.50 -6.75
N ILE A 88 12.88 25.23 -7.62
CA ILE A 88 12.40 26.20 -8.62
C ILE A 88 11.78 27.43 -7.94
N LEU A 89 10.95 27.23 -6.91
CA LEU A 89 10.36 28.33 -6.14
C LEU A 89 11.42 29.19 -5.45
N GLN A 90 12.46 28.57 -4.88
CA GLN A 90 13.59 29.31 -4.29
C GLN A 90 14.30 30.15 -5.36
N ARG A 91 14.53 29.60 -6.55
CA ARG A 91 15.09 30.36 -7.68
C ARG A 91 14.18 31.51 -8.12
N MET A 92 12.86 31.29 -8.21
CA MET A 92 11.89 32.35 -8.50
C MET A 92 11.95 33.46 -7.44
N ARG A 93 12.12 33.10 -6.16
CA ARG A 93 12.26 34.06 -5.06
C ARG A 93 13.51 34.92 -5.21
N GLU A 94 14.64 34.33 -5.59
CA GLU A 94 15.88 35.07 -5.89
C GLU A 94 15.66 36.11 -7.00
N LEU A 95 15.03 35.70 -8.09
CA LEU A 95 14.72 36.59 -9.22
C LEU A 95 13.76 37.70 -8.83
N ALA A 96 12.75 37.39 -8.00
CA ALA A 96 11.82 38.40 -7.48
C ALA A 96 12.55 39.43 -6.61
N VAL A 97 13.41 38.99 -5.68
CA VAL A 97 14.23 39.88 -4.86
C VAL A 97 15.21 40.70 -5.71
N GLN A 98 15.86 40.07 -6.71
CA GLN A 98 16.75 40.76 -7.64
C GLN A 98 15.99 41.85 -8.39
N SER A 99 14.80 41.53 -8.92
CA SER A 99 13.97 42.48 -9.66
C SER A 99 13.54 43.66 -8.78
N SER A 100 13.28 43.47 -7.48
CA SER A 100 12.89 44.51 -6.52
C SER A 100 13.95 45.60 -6.33
N ASN A 101 15.17 45.43 -6.82
CA ASN A 101 16.18 46.49 -6.75
C ASN A 101 15.83 47.69 -7.65
N GLY A 102 15.92 48.91 -7.11
CA GLY A 102 15.59 50.16 -7.80
C GLY A 102 16.58 50.55 -8.90
N THR A 103 17.76 49.91 -8.97
CA THR A 103 18.77 50.16 -10.01
C THR A 103 18.52 49.41 -11.32
N ASN A 104 17.59 48.43 -11.34
CA ASN A 104 17.29 47.67 -12.54
C ASN A 104 16.42 48.49 -13.50
N THR A 105 16.74 48.43 -14.79
CA THR A 105 15.91 49.04 -15.83
C THR A 105 14.66 48.20 -16.11
N THR A 106 13.65 48.79 -16.76
CA THR A 106 12.47 48.04 -17.20
C THR A 106 12.82 46.88 -18.14
N GLN A 107 13.88 47.03 -18.94
CA GLN A 107 14.36 45.96 -19.82
C GLN A 107 14.95 44.80 -19.02
N ASP A 108 15.74 45.08 -17.99
CA ASP A 108 16.31 44.04 -17.11
C ASP A 108 15.21 43.26 -16.39
N ARG A 109 14.20 43.98 -15.88
CA ARG A 109 13.04 43.37 -15.22
C ARG A 109 12.21 42.52 -16.17
N THR A 110 12.12 42.90 -17.44
CA THR A 110 11.44 42.10 -18.48
C THR A 110 12.19 40.79 -18.75
N SER A 111 13.53 40.81 -18.78
CA SER A 111 14.35 39.61 -18.92
C SER A 111 14.24 38.68 -17.70
N LEU A 112 14.26 39.24 -16.49
CA LEU A 112 14.04 38.47 -15.25
C LEU A 112 12.64 37.85 -15.21
N ASP A 113 11.62 38.58 -15.68
CA ASP A 113 10.25 38.09 -15.77
C ASP A 113 10.13 36.92 -16.75
N ALA A 114 10.83 36.96 -17.89
CA ALA A 114 10.86 35.85 -18.84
C ALA A 114 11.44 34.56 -18.22
N GLU A 115 12.49 34.67 -17.40
CA GLU A 115 13.02 33.52 -16.64
C GLU A 115 11.99 33.01 -15.63
N VAL A 116 11.32 33.90 -14.89
CA VAL A 116 10.24 33.52 -13.96
C VAL A 116 9.10 32.79 -14.69
N GLN A 117 8.66 33.24 -15.87
CA GLN A 117 7.62 32.56 -16.64
C GLN A 117 8.04 31.16 -17.13
N GLN A 118 9.34 30.98 -17.46
CA GLN A 118 9.87 29.66 -17.80
C GLN A 118 9.87 28.72 -16.59
N LEU A 119 10.24 29.22 -15.41
CA LEU A 119 10.19 28.46 -14.16
C LEU A 119 8.76 28.06 -13.79
N VAL A 120 7.77 28.95 -13.98
CA VAL A 120 6.35 28.62 -13.81
C VAL A 120 5.89 27.53 -14.79
N SER A 121 6.35 27.60 -16.04
CA SER A 121 6.06 26.56 -17.04
C SER A 121 6.70 25.22 -16.68
N GLU A 122 7.89 25.24 -16.09
CA GLU A 122 8.59 24.05 -15.61
C GLU A 122 7.88 23.42 -14.41
N ILE A 123 7.35 24.21 -13.47
CA ILE A 123 6.49 23.70 -12.39
C ILE A 123 5.28 22.96 -12.96
N ASN A 124 4.60 23.55 -13.96
CA ASN A 124 3.48 22.88 -14.63
C ASN A 124 3.91 21.60 -15.36
N ARG A 125 5.09 21.57 -15.97
CA ARG A 125 5.66 20.37 -16.60
C ARG A 125 5.94 19.27 -15.58
N ILE A 126 6.54 19.61 -14.43
CA ILE A 126 6.79 18.65 -13.34
C ILE A 126 5.46 18.11 -12.81
N ALA A 127 4.48 18.99 -12.57
CA ALA A 127 3.17 18.59 -12.08
C ALA A 127 2.45 17.63 -13.05
N GLY A 128 2.52 17.90 -14.36
CA GLY A 128 1.87 17.07 -15.40
C GLY A 128 2.65 15.84 -15.86
N SER A 129 3.96 15.73 -15.57
CA SER A 129 4.79 14.57 -15.95
C SER A 129 5.13 13.63 -14.79
N THR A 130 4.89 14.06 -13.55
CA THR A 130 5.09 13.21 -12.37
C THR A 130 3.92 12.23 -12.23
N ALA A 131 4.16 11.00 -12.68
CA ALA A 131 3.18 9.92 -12.62
C ALA A 131 3.74 8.68 -11.91
N PHE A 132 2.88 7.99 -11.17
CA PHE A 132 3.16 6.66 -10.63
C PHE A 132 2.15 5.68 -11.20
N ASN A 133 2.64 4.63 -11.86
CA ASN A 133 1.80 3.62 -12.52
C ASN A 133 0.74 4.23 -13.47
N GLY A 134 1.10 5.28 -14.21
CA GLY A 134 0.24 5.97 -15.17
C GLY A 134 -0.76 6.96 -14.58
N GLN A 135 -0.76 7.18 -13.26
CA GLN A 135 -1.60 8.19 -12.60
C GLN A 135 -0.74 9.40 -12.21
N ASN A 136 -1.16 10.60 -12.62
CA ASN A 136 -0.50 11.85 -12.25
C ASN A 136 -0.72 12.14 -10.76
N LEU A 137 0.33 12.62 -10.10
CA LEU A 137 0.32 12.80 -8.65
C LEU A 137 0.05 14.24 -8.21
N LEU A 138 0.40 15.22 -9.06
CA LEU A 138 0.57 16.63 -8.66
C LEU A 138 -0.35 17.61 -9.40
N ASP A 139 -1.08 17.17 -10.42
CA ASP A 139 -1.94 18.02 -11.27
C ASP A 139 -3.35 18.25 -10.70
N GLY A 140 -3.63 17.78 -9.47
CA GLY A 140 -4.93 17.93 -8.82
C GLY A 140 -6.04 17.00 -9.32
N THR A 141 -5.83 16.26 -10.42
CA THR A 141 -6.78 15.24 -10.89
C THR A 141 -6.93 14.12 -9.87
N PHE A 142 -5.85 13.81 -9.17
CA PHE A 142 -5.79 12.82 -8.11
C PHE A 142 -6.58 13.21 -6.84
N ALA A 143 -6.66 14.52 -6.55
CA ALA A 143 -7.38 15.05 -5.38
C ALA A 143 -8.88 15.25 -5.63
N SER A 144 -9.29 15.41 -6.90
CA SER A 144 -10.68 15.68 -7.32
C SER A 144 -11.43 14.41 -7.79
N GLY A 145 -10.72 13.32 -8.05
CA GLY A 145 -11.32 11.99 -8.23
C GLY A 145 -11.75 11.36 -6.91
N ALA A 146 -12.83 10.57 -6.93
CA ALA A 146 -13.40 9.89 -5.75
C ALA A 146 -12.50 8.81 -5.10
N ALA A 147 -11.21 8.77 -5.45
CA ALA A 147 -10.25 7.79 -4.97
C ALA A 147 -8.91 8.46 -4.66
N ASN A 148 -8.83 9.13 -3.52
CA ASN A 148 -7.57 9.36 -2.82
C ASN A 148 -6.78 8.02 -2.79
N ALA A 149 -5.45 8.04 -2.80
CA ALA A 149 -4.70 6.78 -2.84
C ALA A 149 -4.89 6.04 -1.51
N VAL A 150 -5.84 5.11 -1.48
CA VAL A 150 -6.14 4.26 -0.33
C VAL A 150 -5.33 2.98 -0.48
N PHE A 151 -4.32 2.83 0.36
CA PHE A 151 -3.51 1.62 0.44
C PHE A 151 -4.06 0.70 1.52
N GLN A 152 -4.47 -0.51 1.11
CA GLN A 152 -4.89 -1.56 2.03
C GLN A 152 -3.66 -2.18 2.70
N VAL A 153 -3.50 -1.92 3.99
CA VAL A 153 -2.38 -2.33 4.85
C VAL A 153 -2.79 -3.35 5.93
N GLY A 154 -3.93 -4.02 5.76
CA GLY A 154 -4.35 -5.11 6.63
C GLY A 154 -5.10 -6.22 5.88
N ALA A 155 -5.30 -7.37 6.52
CA ALA A 155 -5.94 -8.54 5.92
C ALA A 155 -7.48 -8.48 5.91
N ASN A 156 -8.09 -7.53 6.63
CA ASN A 156 -9.54 -7.40 6.79
C ASN A 156 -10.07 -6.11 6.16
N ALA A 157 -11.34 -6.09 5.78
CA ALA A 157 -12.02 -4.86 5.37
C ALA A 157 -12.17 -3.87 6.55
N GLY A 158 -12.16 -2.57 6.26
CA GLY A 158 -12.47 -1.50 7.22
C GLY A 158 -11.43 -0.37 7.26
N GLY A 159 -11.87 0.80 7.73
CA GLY A 159 -11.07 2.04 7.75
C GLY A 159 -9.76 1.98 8.54
N ASN A 160 -9.66 1.08 9.52
CA ASN A 160 -8.44 0.91 10.31
C ASN A 160 -7.33 0.12 9.58
N ASN A 161 -7.68 -0.56 8.48
CA ASN A 161 -6.73 -1.35 7.68
C ASN A 161 -6.29 -0.62 6.41
N VAL A 162 -6.55 0.69 6.32
CA VAL A 162 -6.14 1.51 5.19
C VAL A 162 -5.33 2.72 5.63
N ILE A 163 -4.37 3.09 4.79
CA ILE A 163 -3.66 4.37 4.88
C ILE A 163 -3.99 5.13 3.61
N GLN A 164 -4.48 6.36 3.80
CA GLN A 164 -4.87 7.25 2.72
C GLN A 164 -3.79 8.30 2.52
N ILE A 165 -3.36 8.49 1.28
CA ILE A 165 -2.45 9.55 0.88
C ILE A 165 -3.24 10.60 0.11
N ASN A 166 -3.19 11.82 0.63
CA ASN A 166 -3.81 12.99 0.01
C ASN A 166 -2.71 13.93 -0.43
N ILE A 167 -2.44 13.93 -1.74
CA ILE A 167 -1.56 14.93 -2.33
C ILE A 167 -2.48 16.00 -2.91
N GLY A 168 -2.39 17.22 -2.38
CA GLY A 168 -3.08 18.37 -2.95
C GLY A 168 -2.54 18.68 -4.35
N ALA A 169 -3.28 19.47 -5.13
CA ALA A 169 -2.76 19.98 -6.39
C ALA A 169 -1.51 20.84 -6.13
N ALA A 170 -0.46 20.62 -6.92
CA ALA A 170 0.81 21.33 -6.84
C ALA A 170 1.21 21.94 -8.20
N ASP A 171 0.24 22.17 -9.09
CA ASP A 171 0.45 22.93 -10.32
C ASP A 171 0.53 24.45 -10.05
N ALA A 172 0.99 25.22 -11.03
CA ALA A 172 1.14 26.67 -10.84
C ALA A 172 -0.18 27.37 -10.50
N SER A 173 -1.34 26.84 -10.90
CA SER A 173 -2.64 27.42 -10.54
C SER A 173 -2.97 27.19 -9.07
N ALA A 174 -2.70 25.99 -8.55
CA ALA A 174 -2.96 25.59 -7.18
C ALA A 174 -2.04 26.30 -6.18
N LEU A 175 -0.79 26.57 -6.56
CA LEU A 175 0.12 27.38 -5.76
C LEU A 175 -0.08 28.90 -5.92
N ALA A 176 -1.13 29.33 -6.65
CA ALA A 176 -1.40 30.74 -6.95
C ALA A 176 -0.23 31.47 -7.66
N LEU A 177 0.56 30.71 -8.45
CA LEU A 177 1.64 31.22 -9.30
C LEU A 177 1.17 31.60 -10.71
N ALA A 178 0.14 30.92 -11.21
CA ALA A 178 -0.48 31.19 -12.50
C ALA A 178 -1.65 32.17 -12.33
N GLY A 179 -1.85 33.01 -13.35
CA GLY A 179 -2.97 33.94 -13.35
C GLY A 179 -4.29 33.21 -13.44
N THR A 180 -5.15 33.43 -12.44
CA THR A 180 -6.56 33.03 -12.55
C THR A 180 -7.16 33.79 -13.73
N SER A 181 -7.47 33.08 -14.81
CA SER A 181 -8.26 33.63 -15.90
C SER A 181 -9.65 33.94 -15.35
N VAL A 182 -9.90 35.22 -15.05
CA VAL A 182 -11.25 35.67 -14.70
C VAL A 182 -12.05 35.68 -15.99
N ASN A 183 -12.84 34.63 -16.20
CA ASN A 183 -13.74 34.53 -17.33
C ASN A 183 -14.95 35.44 -17.05
N VAL A 184 -14.86 36.71 -17.44
CA VAL A 184 -15.95 37.68 -17.26
C VAL A 184 -17.06 37.36 -18.26
N THR A 185 -18.05 36.58 -17.82
CA THR A 185 -19.32 36.43 -18.58
C THR A 185 -20.21 37.62 -18.24
N SER A 186 -20.11 38.71 -19.02
CA SER A 186 -21.00 39.86 -18.88
C SER A 186 -22.36 39.57 -19.52
N ASN A 187 -23.42 39.43 -18.71
CA ASN A 187 -24.79 39.57 -19.19
C ASN A 187 -25.21 41.02 -18.96
N VAL A 188 -25.33 41.81 -20.03
CA VAL A 188 -25.58 43.25 -19.93
C VAL A 188 -27.07 43.50 -19.67
N SER A 189 -27.40 43.75 -18.41
CA SER A 189 -28.55 44.58 -18.03
C SER A 189 -28.14 45.40 -16.82
N ALA A 190 -27.89 46.69 -17.08
CA ALA A 190 -27.71 47.80 -16.12
C ALA A 190 -26.99 47.47 -14.79
N ASN A 191 -25.77 47.99 -14.65
CA ASN A 191 -24.73 47.70 -13.63
C ASN A 191 -23.92 46.42 -13.87
N VAL A 192 -22.68 46.62 -14.30
CA VAL A 192 -21.63 45.60 -14.27
C VAL A 192 -20.97 45.68 -12.90
N THR A 193 -21.41 44.83 -11.97
CA THR A 193 -20.68 44.59 -10.72
C THR A 193 -19.65 43.50 -10.98
N VAL A 194 -18.36 43.87 -11.04
CA VAL A 194 -17.26 42.90 -11.11
C VAL A 194 -16.98 42.41 -9.69
N ASN A 195 -17.60 41.29 -9.30
CA ASN A 195 -17.26 40.61 -8.05
C ASN A 195 -15.98 39.80 -8.25
N ILE A 196 -14.87 40.31 -7.72
CA ILE A 196 -13.59 39.58 -7.68
C ILE A 196 -13.57 38.83 -6.35
N THR A 197 -13.61 37.50 -6.41
CA THR A 197 -13.43 36.64 -5.23
C THR A 197 -12.00 36.11 -5.23
N GLY A 198 -11.06 36.83 -4.61
CA GLY A 198 -9.64 36.44 -4.52
C GLY A 198 -8.68 37.63 -4.43
N SER A 199 -7.43 37.38 -4.00
CA SER A 199 -6.36 38.39 -3.95
C SER A 199 -5.67 38.49 -5.31
N LEU A 200 -5.73 39.66 -5.96
CA LEU A 200 -4.89 39.98 -7.12
C LEU A 200 -3.50 40.37 -6.60
N GLY A 201 -2.54 39.46 -6.68
CA GLY A 201 -1.14 39.71 -6.31
C GLY A 201 -0.47 40.78 -7.16
N GLY A 202 -0.74 42.06 -6.89
CA GLY A 202 -0.09 43.22 -7.50
C GLY A 202 -0.53 43.56 -8.95
N GLY A 203 -1.39 42.76 -9.57
CA GLY A 203 -1.90 42.99 -10.92
C GLY A 203 -2.94 44.12 -10.98
N THR A 204 -2.87 44.97 -12.00
CA THR A 204 -3.95 45.92 -12.31
C THR A 204 -4.91 45.29 -13.33
N ILE A 205 -6.23 45.39 -13.09
CA ILE A 205 -7.23 45.02 -14.10
C ILE A 205 -7.37 46.22 -15.03
N SER A 206 -6.67 46.19 -16.16
CA SER A 206 -6.83 47.20 -17.20
C SER A 206 -8.02 46.82 -18.07
N ILE A 207 -9.14 47.53 -17.90
CA ILE A 207 -10.26 47.47 -18.84
C ILE A 207 -9.83 48.32 -20.04
N GLY A 208 -9.44 47.64 -21.14
CA GLY A 208 -9.10 48.30 -22.40
C GLY A 208 -10.18 49.30 -22.79
N SER A 209 -9.74 50.52 -23.11
CA SER A 209 -10.56 51.68 -23.36
C SER A 209 -11.67 51.46 -24.40
N SER A 210 -12.79 52.15 -24.17
CA SER A 210 -13.97 52.29 -25.05
C SER A 210 -14.90 51.08 -25.16
N LEU A 211 -15.81 50.96 -24.18
CA LEU A 211 -17.11 50.33 -24.44
C LEU A 211 -17.96 51.32 -25.26
N SER A 212 -17.91 51.23 -26.59
CA SER A 212 -18.96 51.82 -27.41
C SER A 212 -20.23 50.95 -27.28
N ALA A 213 -21.38 51.60 -27.10
CA ALA A 213 -22.66 50.93 -26.99
C ALA A 213 -22.94 50.12 -28.28
N GLY A 214 -22.87 48.78 -28.19
CA GLY A 214 -23.40 47.90 -29.25
C GLY A 214 -22.48 46.78 -29.75
N THR A 215 -21.20 46.75 -29.40
CA THR A 215 -20.32 45.63 -29.81
C THR A 215 -19.74 44.92 -28.60
N ILE A 216 -20.16 43.67 -28.42
CA ILE A 216 -19.59 42.73 -27.44
C ILE A 216 -18.20 42.35 -27.97
N SER A 217 -17.17 43.10 -27.60
CA SER A 217 -15.83 42.56 -27.62
C SER A 217 -15.72 41.66 -26.39
N THR A 218 -15.43 40.38 -26.58
CA THR A 218 -14.95 39.54 -25.48
C THR A 218 -13.73 40.24 -24.90
N VAL A 219 -13.90 40.94 -23.78
CA VAL A 219 -12.78 41.43 -23.00
C VAL A 219 -12.18 40.19 -22.37
N ASN A 220 -11.31 39.52 -23.11
CA ASN A 220 -10.27 38.72 -22.49
C ASN A 220 -9.44 39.73 -21.73
N ALA A 221 -9.85 40.05 -20.50
CA ALA A 221 -8.96 40.66 -19.54
C ALA A 221 -7.83 39.66 -19.43
N GLY A 222 -6.76 39.89 -20.20
CA GLY A 222 -5.49 39.23 -20.01
C GLY A 222 -5.05 39.63 -18.62
N VAL A 223 -5.53 38.90 -17.63
CA VAL A 223 -5.05 38.97 -16.28
C VAL A 223 -3.63 38.44 -16.39
N SER A 224 -2.66 39.35 -16.44
CA SER A 224 -1.26 39.07 -16.09
C SER A 224 -1.18 38.78 -14.57
N GLY A 225 -2.04 37.89 -14.08
CA GLY A 225 -2.20 37.57 -12.66
C GLY A 225 -1.35 36.39 -12.23
N GLY A 226 -0.47 35.91 -13.12
CA GLY A 226 0.63 35.06 -12.70
C GLY A 226 1.69 35.92 -12.03
N VAL A 227 2.62 35.27 -11.32
CA VAL A 227 3.78 35.93 -10.74
C VAL A 227 4.44 36.83 -11.79
N ASN A 228 4.52 38.13 -11.52
CA ASN A 228 5.11 39.12 -12.40
C ASN A 228 6.13 39.95 -11.60
N VAL A 229 7.33 40.16 -12.18
CA VAL A 229 8.44 40.87 -11.53
C VAL A 229 8.85 42.17 -12.26
N GLN A 230 8.06 42.60 -13.23
CA GLN A 230 8.33 43.77 -14.09
C GLN A 230 8.24 45.11 -13.35
N THR A 231 7.55 45.17 -12.21
CA THR A 231 7.44 46.38 -11.37
C THR A 231 7.83 46.09 -9.92
N PHE A 232 8.17 47.13 -9.15
CA PHE A 232 8.51 46.98 -7.74
C PHE A 232 7.35 46.40 -6.92
N THR A 233 6.14 46.91 -7.11
CA THR A 233 4.95 46.43 -6.40
C THR A 233 4.59 44.99 -6.79
N ALA A 234 4.72 44.63 -8.07
CA ALA A 234 4.48 43.27 -8.54
C ALA A 234 5.55 42.30 -7.98
N ALA A 235 6.83 42.70 -7.96
CA ALA A 235 7.91 41.91 -7.38
C ALA A 235 7.74 41.67 -5.86
N GLN A 236 7.25 42.66 -5.10
CA GLN A 236 6.93 42.45 -3.68
C GLN A 236 5.74 41.50 -3.49
N SER A 237 4.73 41.56 -4.37
CA SER A 237 3.61 40.62 -4.36
C SER A 237 4.06 39.22 -4.74
N ALA A 238 4.95 39.10 -5.74
CA ALA A 238 5.57 37.85 -6.18
C ALA A 238 6.31 37.14 -5.03
N ILE A 239 7.07 37.89 -4.23
CA ILE A 239 7.75 37.32 -3.04
C ILE A 239 6.72 36.72 -2.08
N THR A 240 5.64 37.43 -1.77
CA THR A 240 4.61 36.90 -0.87
C THR A 240 3.89 35.68 -1.42
N SER A 241 3.56 35.64 -2.72
CA SER A 241 2.95 34.46 -3.35
C SER A 241 3.90 33.26 -3.38
N ILE A 242 5.19 33.49 -3.63
CA ILE A 242 6.20 32.44 -3.64
C ILE A 242 6.43 31.90 -2.22
N ASP A 243 6.48 32.77 -1.20
CA ASP A 243 6.60 32.34 0.20
C ASP A 243 5.37 31.51 0.63
N THR A 244 4.15 31.89 0.20
CA THR A 244 2.95 31.05 0.45
C THR A 244 3.02 29.72 -0.28
N ALA A 245 3.49 29.72 -1.54
CA ALA A 245 3.66 28.51 -2.34
C ALA A 245 4.66 27.55 -1.69
N ILE A 246 5.82 28.04 -1.23
CA ILE A 246 6.82 27.25 -0.50
C ILE A 246 6.19 26.63 0.76
N ASN A 247 5.47 27.42 1.57
CA ASN A 247 4.81 26.92 2.77
C ASN A 247 3.75 25.83 2.47
N THR A 248 3.02 25.94 1.36
CA THR A 248 2.06 24.90 0.95
C THR A 248 2.77 23.61 0.55
N ILE A 249 3.87 23.69 -0.22
CA ILE A 249 4.66 22.51 -0.57
C ILE A 249 5.25 21.88 0.69
N ASP A 250 5.87 22.67 1.58
CA ASP A 250 6.49 22.14 2.79
C ASP A 250 5.46 21.46 3.72
N SER A 251 4.22 21.95 3.74
CA SER A 251 3.12 21.27 4.45
C SER A 251 2.80 19.91 3.83
N ILE A 252 2.68 19.84 2.49
CA ILE A 252 2.43 18.58 1.76
C ILE A 252 3.57 17.59 1.98
N ARG A 253 4.82 18.05 1.91
CA ARG A 253 6.03 17.24 2.15
C ARG A 253 6.09 16.73 3.59
N GLY A 254 5.72 17.56 4.56
CA GLY A 254 5.57 17.17 5.96
C GLY A 254 4.56 16.04 6.16
N ASP A 255 3.40 16.14 5.51
CA ASP A 255 2.37 15.10 5.53
C ASP A 255 2.84 13.80 4.86
N LEU A 256 3.52 13.89 3.70
CA LEU A 256 4.12 12.72 3.03
C LEU A 256 5.18 12.04 3.89
N GLY A 257 6.02 12.79 4.60
CA GLY A 257 6.98 12.26 5.56
C GLY A 257 6.32 11.57 6.74
N ALA A 258 5.26 12.15 7.30
CA ALA A 258 4.48 11.53 8.37
C ALA A 258 3.83 10.21 7.91
N ILE A 259 3.32 10.18 6.68
CA ILE A 259 2.73 8.98 6.07
C ILE A 259 3.80 7.89 5.86
N GLN A 260 5.01 8.22 5.42
CA GLN A 260 6.11 7.25 5.30
C GLN A 260 6.42 6.58 6.65
N ASN A 261 6.59 7.36 7.72
CA ASN A 261 6.77 6.83 9.08
C ASN A 261 5.62 5.92 9.52
N ARG A 262 4.38 6.29 9.15
CA ARG A 262 3.18 5.50 9.45
C ARG A 262 3.17 4.17 8.69
N PHE A 263 3.60 4.14 7.43
CA PHE A 263 3.77 2.90 6.67
C PHE A 263 4.87 2.02 7.28
N GLU A 264 6.03 2.57 7.63
CA GLU A 264 7.13 1.81 8.26
C GLU A 264 6.72 1.16 9.59
N SER A 265 6.03 1.92 10.45
CA SER A 265 5.47 1.40 11.70
C SER A 265 4.45 0.29 11.45
N THR A 266 3.60 0.48 10.43
CA THR A 266 2.58 -0.51 10.05
C THR A 266 3.22 -1.79 9.51
N ILE A 267 4.26 -1.69 8.67
CA ILE A 267 5.02 -2.83 8.14
C ILE A 267 5.65 -3.63 9.28
N SER A 268 6.27 -2.94 10.24
CA SER A 268 6.89 -3.57 11.41
C SER A 268 5.85 -4.33 12.24
N ASN A 269 4.69 -3.71 12.49
CA ASN A 269 3.58 -4.35 13.20
C ASN A 269 3.03 -5.56 12.43
N LEU A 270 2.78 -5.43 11.13
CA LEU A 270 2.28 -6.51 10.27
C LEU A 270 3.24 -7.69 10.23
N SER A 271 4.54 -7.43 10.18
CA SER A 271 5.58 -8.45 10.17
C SER A 271 5.58 -9.23 11.50
N ASN A 272 5.50 -8.53 12.63
CA ASN A 272 5.37 -9.15 13.95
C ASN A 272 4.09 -10.00 14.06
N VAL A 273 2.95 -9.51 13.55
CA VAL A 273 1.69 -10.27 13.57
C VAL A 273 1.77 -11.49 12.65
N SER A 274 2.38 -11.35 11.47
CA SER A 274 2.60 -12.46 10.52
C SER A 274 3.49 -13.55 11.11
N GLU A 275 4.57 -13.17 11.80
CA GLU A 275 5.46 -14.09 12.51
C GLU A 275 4.72 -14.83 13.64
N ASN A 276 3.99 -14.10 14.49
CA ASN A 276 3.21 -14.69 15.58
C ASN A 276 2.12 -15.64 15.07
N LEU A 277 1.43 -15.30 13.98
CA LEU A 277 0.45 -16.18 13.34
C LEU A 277 1.11 -17.41 12.73
N THR A 278 2.29 -17.26 12.14
CA THR A 278 3.06 -18.38 11.59
C THR A 278 3.49 -19.33 12.70
N ALA A 279 3.97 -18.82 13.83
CA ALA A 279 4.32 -19.61 15.01
C ALA A 279 3.09 -20.28 15.66
N ALA A 280 1.95 -19.61 15.70
CA ALA A 280 0.69 -20.19 16.18
C ALA A 280 0.21 -21.31 15.24
N ARG A 281 0.26 -21.09 13.92
CA ARG A 281 -0.08 -22.08 12.90
C ARG A 281 0.84 -23.30 12.97
N SER A 282 2.15 -23.10 13.12
CA SER A 282 3.13 -24.19 13.27
C SER A 282 2.80 -25.10 14.45
N ARG A 283 2.45 -24.54 15.63
CA ARG A 283 2.04 -25.33 16.81
C ARG A 283 0.76 -26.16 16.59
N ILE A 284 -0.10 -25.75 15.67
CA ILE A 284 -1.34 -26.46 15.34
C ILE A 284 -1.08 -27.54 14.28
N LEU A 285 -0.44 -27.16 13.17
CA LEU A 285 -0.32 -27.97 11.98
C LEU A 285 0.92 -28.85 11.94
N ASP A 286 2.06 -28.40 12.44
CA ASP A 286 3.34 -29.07 12.22
C ASP A 286 3.49 -30.28 13.16
N ALA A 287 4.17 -31.30 12.68
CA ALA A 287 4.50 -32.49 13.44
C ALA A 287 5.86 -32.35 14.13
N ASP A 288 5.94 -32.77 15.39
CA ASP A 288 7.22 -32.96 16.07
C ASP A 288 7.89 -34.23 15.52
N ILE A 289 8.98 -34.03 14.76
CA ILE A 289 9.74 -35.09 14.10
C ILE A 289 10.32 -36.07 15.11
N ALA A 290 10.75 -35.61 16.29
CA ALA A 290 11.32 -36.49 17.31
C ALA A 290 10.25 -37.43 17.89
N GLN A 291 9.05 -36.90 18.12
CA GLN A 291 7.93 -37.71 18.60
C GLN A 291 7.43 -38.69 17.52
N GLU A 292 7.31 -38.24 16.26
CA GLU A 292 6.77 -39.06 15.18
C GLU A 292 7.76 -40.16 14.73
N THR A 293 9.07 -39.91 14.75
CA THR A 293 10.10 -40.93 14.50
C THR A 293 10.12 -42.00 15.60
N SER A 294 9.92 -41.61 16.86
CA SER A 294 9.78 -42.55 17.98
C SER A 294 8.53 -43.42 17.84
N ALA A 295 7.39 -42.81 17.45
CA ALA A 295 6.13 -43.52 17.20
C ALA A 295 6.22 -44.47 15.99
N MET A 296 6.89 -44.04 14.91
CA MET A 296 7.17 -44.87 13.73
C MET A 296 8.03 -46.08 14.11
N THR A 297 9.10 -45.86 14.86
CA THR A 297 10.00 -46.94 15.32
C THR A 297 9.26 -47.94 16.20
N LYS A 298 8.44 -47.46 17.15
CA LYS A 298 7.58 -48.31 17.97
C LYS A 298 6.62 -49.15 17.11
N SER A 299 5.98 -48.52 16.12
CA SER A 299 5.02 -49.20 15.24
C SER A 299 5.69 -50.24 14.34
N ASN A 300 6.92 -49.98 13.87
CA ASN A 300 7.74 -50.95 13.14
C ASN A 300 8.12 -52.16 14.00
N ILE A 301 8.56 -51.93 15.25
CA ILE A 301 8.88 -53.02 16.19
C ILE A 301 7.63 -53.85 16.50
N LEU A 302 6.48 -53.21 16.74
CA LEU A 302 5.20 -53.90 16.98
C LEU A 302 4.72 -54.68 15.75
N GLN A 303 4.96 -54.19 14.54
CA GLN A 303 4.65 -54.92 13.31
C GLN A 303 5.50 -56.18 13.19
N GLN A 304 6.82 -56.08 13.41
CA GLN A 304 7.73 -57.23 13.38
C GLN A 304 7.38 -58.26 14.47
N ALA A 305 7.12 -57.81 15.70
CA ALA A 305 6.69 -58.67 16.80
C ALA A 305 5.31 -59.31 16.52
N GLY A 306 4.37 -58.55 15.96
CA GLY A 306 3.03 -59.01 15.61
C GLY A 306 3.04 -60.12 14.56
N VAL A 307 3.91 -60.03 13.54
CA VAL A 307 4.10 -61.10 12.54
C VAL A 307 4.68 -62.37 13.18
N SER A 308 5.66 -62.22 14.08
CA SER A 308 6.26 -63.35 14.82
C SER A 308 5.24 -64.04 15.74
N ILE A 309 4.46 -63.27 16.51
CA ILE A 309 3.41 -63.79 17.40
C ILE A 309 2.27 -64.41 16.59
N LEU A 310 1.91 -63.84 15.44
CA LEU A 310 0.90 -64.41 14.55
C LEU A 310 1.36 -65.78 14.01
N ALA A 311 2.63 -65.89 13.61
CA ALA A 311 3.21 -67.15 13.16
C ALA A 311 3.16 -68.22 14.28
N GLN A 312 3.51 -67.86 15.52
CA GLN A 312 3.43 -68.75 16.67
C GLN A 312 1.98 -69.12 17.05
N ALA A 313 1.06 -68.15 17.00
CA ALA A 313 -0.36 -68.36 17.28
C ALA A 313 -1.03 -69.30 16.26
N ASN A 314 -0.55 -69.34 15.01
CA ASN A 314 -1.03 -70.24 13.97
C ASN A 314 -0.47 -71.67 14.11
N GLN A 315 0.66 -71.87 14.80
CA GLN A 315 1.24 -73.19 15.05
C GLN A 315 0.56 -73.95 16.21
N ALA A 316 0.04 -73.23 17.22
CA ALA A 316 -0.58 -73.86 18.39
C ALA A 316 -1.78 -74.81 18.08
N PRO A 317 -2.70 -74.48 17.16
CA PRO A 317 -3.77 -75.40 16.75
C PRO A 317 -3.25 -76.60 15.95
N GLN A 318 -2.19 -76.41 15.15
CA GLN A 318 -1.59 -77.50 14.35
C GLN A 318 -0.89 -78.52 15.25
N LEU A 319 -0.18 -78.05 16.27
CA LEU A 319 0.42 -78.91 17.29
C LEU A 319 -0.65 -79.67 18.08
N ALA A 320 -1.75 -79.01 18.45
CA ALA A 320 -2.88 -79.66 19.12
C ALA A 320 -3.57 -80.74 18.26
N LEU A 321 -3.70 -80.52 16.94
CA LEU A 321 -4.19 -81.54 16.02
C LEU A 321 -3.24 -82.74 15.92
N SER A 322 -1.92 -82.50 15.88
CA SER A 322 -0.91 -83.57 15.80
C SER A 322 -0.80 -84.43 17.06
N LEU A 323 -1.34 -83.95 18.19
CA LEU A 323 -1.37 -84.67 19.48
C LEU A 323 -2.68 -85.43 19.71
N LEU A 324 -3.72 -85.17 18.89
CA LEU A 324 -5.05 -85.77 19.03
C LEU A 324 -5.40 -86.74 17.89
N GLY A 325 -4.65 -86.70 16.78
CA GLY A 325 -4.68 -87.70 15.70
C GLY A 325 -3.47 -88.61 15.78
#